data_AF-A0A851YHF0-F1
#
_entry.id   AF-A0A851YHF0-F1
#
_cell.length_a   1.000
_cell.length_b   1.000
_cell.length_c   1.000
_cell.angle_alpha   90.00
_cell.angle_beta   90.00
_cell.angle_gamma   90.00
#
_symmetry.space_group_name_H-M   'P 1'
#
loop_
_entity.id
_entity.type
_entity.pdbx_description
1 polymer ?
#
loop_
_entity_poly.entity_id
_entity_poly.type
_entity_poly.pdbx_seq_one_letter_code
_entity_poly.pdbx_strand_id
1 'polypeptide(L)'
;QIKEELCWRAHSTEVVDLFHEEEKNVVVTASIDGSVRFWHAMNGYYLGYFGQHRKFELSHISQLILPCDVNNFPTIIKEESKHMEKKKFKYPLMLDRDK
;
A
#
# COMPACT_ATOMS: atom_id res chain seq x y z
N GLN A 1 -12.18 -17.27 -8.84
CA GLN A 1 -12.74 -15.94 -8.48
C GLN A 1 -11.59 -15.10 -7.95
N ILE A 2 -11.36 -13.91 -8.49
CA ILE A 2 -10.31 -13.02 -7.98
C ILE A 2 -10.83 -12.36 -6.70
N LYS A 3 -9.98 -12.34 -5.66
CA LYS A 3 -10.29 -11.80 -4.33
C LYS A 3 -9.25 -10.76 -3.98
N GLU A 4 -9.71 -9.62 -3.47
CA GLU A 4 -8.84 -8.60 -2.89
C GLU A 4 -8.51 -9.03 -1.45
N GLU A 5 -7.22 -9.17 -1.14
CA GLU A 5 -6.77 -9.58 0.21
C GLU A 5 -6.31 -8.38 1.05
N LEU A 6 -5.76 -7.36 0.40
CA LEU A 6 -5.14 -6.22 1.04
C LEU A 6 -5.29 -4.96 0.18
N CYS A 7 -5.63 -3.84 0.83
CA CYS A 7 -5.51 -2.52 0.23
C CYS A 7 -5.02 -1.48 1.23
N TRP A 8 -4.24 -0.50 0.74
CA TRP A 8 -3.77 0.63 1.53
C TRP A 8 -3.67 1.89 0.69
N ARG A 9 -3.64 3.04 1.37
CA ARG A 9 -3.39 4.33 0.72
C ARG A 9 -1.89 4.63 0.80
N ALA A 10 -1.19 4.63 -0.33
CA ALA A 10 0.25 4.88 -0.34
C ALA A 10 0.58 6.39 -0.14
N HIS A 11 -0.13 7.27 -0.84
CA HIS A 11 0.11 8.71 -0.80
C HIS A 11 -1.19 9.49 -0.51
N SER A 12 -1.04 10.71 0.02
CA SER A 12 -2.16 11.64 0.18
C SER A 12 -2.60 12.22 -1.18
N THR A 13 -1.70 12.30 -2.15
CA THR A 13 -1.92 12.78 -3.52
C THR A 13 -1.88 11.63 -4.55
N GLU A 14 -1.92 11.96 -5.83
CA GLU A 14 -1.96 11.01 -6.95
C GLU A 14 -0.64 10.23 -7.09
N VAL A 15 -0.75 8.91 -7.11
CA VAL A 15 0.34 8.00 -7.48
C VAL A 15 0.46 8.00 -8.99
N VAL A 16 1.63 8.34 -9.51
CA VAL A 16 1.91 8.44 -10.94
C VAL A 16 2.66 7.24 -11.49
N ASP A 17 3.31 6.47 -10.62
CA ASP A 17 4.06 5.28 -11.02
C ASP A 17 4.21 4.28 -9.86
N LEU A 18 4.45 3.02 -10.22
CA LEU A 18 4.53 1.86 -9.33
C LEU A 18 5.58 0.87 -9.86
N PHE A 19 6.40 0.34 -8.96
CA PHE A 19 7.31 -0.77 -9.24
C PHE A 19 7.20 -1.85 -8.16
N HIS A 20 7.21 -3.12 -8.57
CA HIS A 20 7.19 -4.26 -7.66
C HIS A 20 8.48 -5.06 -7.80
N GLU A 21 9.20 -5.22 -6.67
CA GLU A 21 10.39 -6.04 -6.56
C GLU A 21 10.07 -7.32 -5.78
N GLU A 22 9.86 -8.41 -6.51
CA GLU A 22 9.36 -9.66 -5.98
C GLU A 22 10.33 -10.32 -5.00
N GLU A 23 11.62 -10.36 -5.32
CA GLU A 23 12.62 -11.07 -4.49
C GLU A 23 12.76 -10.46 -3.09
N LYS A 24 12.53 -9.15 -2.98
CA LYS A 24 12.64 -8.40 -1.72
C LYS A 24 11.29 -8.17 -1.05
N ASN A 25 10.19 -8.58 -1.68
CA ASN A 25 8.84 -8.35 -1.19
C ASN A 25 8.54 -6.86 -0.97
N VAL A 26 8.95 -6.02 -1.92
CA VAL A 26 8.83 -4.55 -1.83
C VAL A 26 8.03 -3.99 -2.98
N VAL A 27 7.11 -3.10 -2.65
CA VAL A 27 6.42 -2.21 -3.59
C VAL A 27 6.99 -0.80 -3.44
N VAL A 28 7.27 -0.15 -4.57
CA VAL A 28 7.73 1.23 -4.64
C VAL A 28 6.67 2.06 -5.36
N THR A 29 6.30 3.20 -4.80
CA THR A 29 5.31 4.11 -5.39
C THR A 29 5.91 5.50 -5.57
N ALA A 30 5.64 6.15 -6.71
CA ALA A 30 5.98 7.54 -6.96
C ALA A 30 4.72 8.40 -7.07
N SER A 31 4.79 9.64 -6.61
CA SER A 31 3.63 10.52 -6.48
C SER A 31 3.93 11.95 -6.93
N ILE A 32 2.89 12.68 -7.32
CA ILE A 32 2.97 14.12 -7.59
C ILE A 32 3.34 14.97 -6.36
N ASP A 33 3.29 14.39 -5.15
CA ASP A 33 3.84 15.03 -3.94
C ASP A 33 5.38 15.14 -3.94
N GLY A 34 6.04 14.58 -4.95
CA GLY A 34 7.50 14.61 -5.11
C GLY A 34 8.22 13.53 -4.31
N SER A 35 7.50 12.62 -3.64
CA SER A 35 8.08 11.52 -2.88
C SER A 35 8.01 10.19 -3.62
N VAL A 36 9.01 9.36 -3.37
CA VAL A 36 9.04 7.94 -3.74
C VAL A 36 9.07 7.13 -2.45
N ARG A 37 8.09 6.25 -2.25
CA ARG A 37 7.86 5.52 -0.99
C ARG A 37 7.97 4.02 -1.19
N PHE A 38 8.46 3.35 -0.16
CA PHE A 38 8.70 1.91 -0.12
C PHE A 38 7.72 1.24 0.84
N TRP A 39 7.18 0.10 0.43
CA TRP A 39 6.16 -0.65 1.14
C TRP A 39 6.50 -2.13 1.11
N HIS A 40 6.17 -2.86 2.17
CA HIS A 40 6.26 -4.31 2.18
C HIS A 40 5.03 -4.91 1.49
N ALA A 41 5.22 -5.68 0.41
CA ALA A 41 4.13 -6.00 -0.52
C ALA A 41 3.03 -6.87 0.11
N MET A 42 3.39 -7.80 0.99
CA MET A 42 2.42 -8.72 1.62
C MET A 42 1.54 -8.12 2.73
N ASN A 43 1.94 -6.99 3.32
CA ASN A 43 1.20 -6.40 4.46
C ASN A 43 0.93 -4.90 4.31
N GLY A 44 1.47 -4.24 3.28
CA GLY A 44 1.28 -2.82 3.01
C GLY A 44 1.99 -1.92 4.00
N TYR A 45 2.94 -2.44 4.79
CA TYR A 45 3.65 -1.64 5.79
C TYR A 45 4.62 -0.69 5.13
N TYR A 46 4.64 0.55 5.62
CA TYR A 46 5.55 1.57 5.14
C TYR A 46 6.97 1.30 5.65
N LEU A 47 7.93 1.28 4.72
CA LEU A 47 9.33 1.01 4.99
C LEU A 47 10.19 2.28 4.98
N GLY A 48 9.69 3.34 4.33
CA GLY A 48 10.41 4.61 4.21
C GLY A 48 10.24 5.27 2.85
N TYR A 49 11.07 6.29 2.59
CA TYR A 49 11.08 7.05 1.35
C TYR A 49 12.49 7.26 0.80
N PHE A 50 12.59 7.52 -0.50
CA PHE A 50 13.86 7.77 -1.16
C PHE A 50 14.52 9.06 -0.65
N GLY A 51 15.82 9.01 -0.36
CA GLY A 51 16.57 10.16 0.16
C GLY A 51 16.49 10.35 1.69
N GLN A 52 15.79 9.48 2.41
CA GLN A 52 15.80 9.50 3.88
C GLN A 52 17.21 9.20 4.44
N HIS A 53 17.54 9.75 5.60
CA HIS A 53 18.85 9.53 6.22
C HIS A 53 19.05 8.11 6.77
N ARG A 54 17.95 7.43 7.17
CA ARG A 54 17.99 6.09 7.75
C ARG A 54 18.04 5.02 6.67
N LYS A 55 18.82 3.97 6.88
CA LYS A 55 18.77 2.78 6.00
C LYS A 55 17.39 2.14 6.06
N PHE A 56 16.97 1.53 4.96
CA PHE A 56 15.76 0.70 4.93
C PHE A 56 16.03 -0.59 5.71
N GLU A 57 15.15 -0.92 6.64
CA GLU A 57 15.19 -2.19 7.35
C GLU A 57 14.06 -3.08 6.82
N LEU A 58 14.43 -4.13 6.08
CA LEU A 58 13.48 -5.05 5.46
C LEU A 58 13.18 -6.27 6.34
N SER A 59 14.04 -6.55 7.32
CA SER A 59 13.97 -7.78 8.12
C SER A 59 13.17 -7.65 9.43
N HIS A 60 13.08 -6.44 9.99
CA HIS A 60 12.39 -6.17 11.26
C HIS A 60 11.26 -5.14 11.08
N ILE A 61 10.09 -5.62 10.63
CA ILE A 61 8.87 -4.82 10.43
C ILE A 61 8.07 -4.56 11.73
N SER A 62 8.67 -4.80 12.91
CA SER A 62 8.00 -4.73 14.21
C SER A 62 7.63 -3.31 14.65
N GLN A 63 8.08 -2.28 13.94
CA GLN A 63 7.72 -0.90 14.19
C GLN A 63 6.87 -0.39 13.03
N LEU A 64 5.55 -0.60 13.13
CA LEU A 64 4.59 0.06 12.23
C LEU A 64 4.74 1.58 12.38
N ILE A 65 5.32 2.22 11.38
CA ILE A 65 5.34 3.68 11.24
C ILE A 65 4.49 3.99 10.02
N LEU A 66 3.47 4.84 10.17
CA LEU A 66 2.76 5.37 9.02
C LEU A 66 3.50 6.59 8.45
N PRO A 67 3.39 6.86 7.14
CA PRO A 67 3.75 8.17 6.62
C PRO A 67 2.96 9.26 7.34
N CYS A 68 3.58 10.42 7.58
CA CYS A 68 2.98 11.51 8.35
C CYS A 68 1.70 12.10 7.75
N ASP A 69 1.46 11.89 6.46
CA ASP A 69 0.32 12.39 5.68
C ASP A 69 -0.73 11.30 5.37
N VAL A 70 -0.50 10.06 5.80
CA VAL A 70 -1.40 8.93 5.58
C VAL A 70 -1.82 8.37 6.93
N ASN A 71 -3.09 8.56 7.28
CA ASN A 71 -3.65 8.09 8.56
C ASN A 71 -4.35 6.73 8.46
N ASN A 72 -4.42 6.14 7.27
CA ASN A 72 -5.10 4.87 7.04
C ASN A 72 -4.09 3.73 7.12
N PHE A 73 -4.31 2.80 8.04
CA PHE A 73 -3.58 1.53 8.06
C PHE A 73 -4.00 0.64 6.89
N PRO A 74 -3.12 -0.28 6.46
CA PRO A 74 -3.48 -1.33 5.50
C PRO A 74 -4.72 -2.09 5.99
N THR A 75 -5.70 -2.21 5.11
CA THR A 75 -6.96 -2.91 5.39
C THR A 75 -6.81 -4.35 4.91
N ILE A 76 -6.74 -5.28 5.87
CA ILE A 76 -6.81 -6.72 5.60
C ILE A 76 -8.28 -7.08 5.37
N ILE A 77 -8.59 -7.61 4.19
CA ILE A 77 -9.94 -7.99 3.82
C ILE A 77 -10.18 -9.43 4.29
N LYS A 78 -10.78 -9.55 5.48
CA LYS A 78 -11.17 -10.85 6.04
C LYS A 78 -12.40 -11.39 5.29
N GLU A 79 -12.41 -12.71 5.11
CA GLU A 79 -13.54 -13.43 4.54
C GLU A 79 -14.74 -13.34 5.49
N GLU A 80 -15.73 -12.55 5.06
CA GLU A 80 -17.10 -12.41 5.57
C GLU A 80 -17.33 -12.39 7.11
N SER A 81 -17.51 -11.19 7.65
CA SER A 81 -18.56 -10.97 8.66
C SER A 81 -19.60 -10.01 8.08
N LYS A 82 -20.87 -10.36 8.28
CA LYS A 82 -22.09 -9.86 7.60
C LYS A 82 -22.38 -8.36 7.71
N HIS A 83 -21.44 -7.55 8.19
CA HIS A 83 -21.69 -6.16 8.55
C HIS A 83 -20.47 -5.25 8.35
N MET A 84 -19.74 -5.40 7.25
CA MET A 84 -18.89 -4.29 6.80
C MET A 84 -19.73 -3.40 5.91
N GLU A 85 -20.09 -2.21 6.39
CA GLU A 85 -20.59 -1.14 5.53
C GLU A 85 -19.64 -1.04 4.32
N LYS A 86 -20.19 -1.17 3.11
CA LYS A 86 -19.42 -1.01 1.88
C LYS A 86 -18.81 0.39 1.87
N LYS A 87 -17.57 0.52 2.34
CA LYS A 87 -16.83 1.79 2.26
C LYS A 87 -16.82 2.18 0.79
N LYS A 88 -17.44 3.33 0.49
CA LYS A 88 -17.55 3.84 -0.87
C LYS A 88 -16.17 4.39 -1.27
N PHE A 89 -15.35 3.54 -1.88
CA PHE A 89 -14.06 3.97 -2.41
C PHE A 89 -14.30 4.89 -3.60
N LYS A 90 -13.57 6.02 -3.64
CA LYS A 90 -13.63 6.96 -4.76
C LYS A 90 -13.18 6.30 -6.08
N TYR A 91 -12.27 5.31 -5.98
CA TYR A 91 -11.70 4.57 -7.09
C TYR A 91 -11.72 3.07 -6.75
N PRO A 92 -12.83 2.36 -7.02
CA PRO A 92 -12.90 0.93 -6.77
C PRO A 92 -12.00 0.16 -7.76
N LEU A 93 -11.38 -0.93 -7.30
CA LEU A 93 -10.66 -1.85 -8.19
C LEU A 93 -11.67 -2.52 -9.13
N MET A 94 -11.54 -2.25 -10.42
CA MET A 94 -12.34 -2.87 -11.46
C MET A 94 -11.45 -3.72 -12.35
N LEU A 95 -11.68 -5.03 -12.33
CA LEU A 95 -10.98 -5.97 -13.19
C LEU A 95 -11.72 -6.05 -14.53
N ASP A 96 -11.01 -5.77 -15.62
CA ASP A 96 -11.49 -6.06 -16.96
C ASP A 96 -11.57 -7.58 -17.10
N ARG A 97 -12.78 -8.12 -17.29
CA ARG A 97 -13.00 -9.58 -17.42
C ARG A 97 -12.89 -10.05 -18.87
N ASP A 98 -12.83 -9.11 -19.80
CA ASP A 98 -12.91 -9.36 -21.24
C ASP A 98 -11.54 -9.21 -21.94
N LYS A 99 -10.45 -9.11 -21.17
CA LYS A 99 -9.05 -9.11 -21.62
C LYS A 99 -8.20 -10.15 -20.92
#